data_AF-A0A2J0QAM7-F1
#
_entry.id   AF-A0A2J0QAM7-F1
#
_cell.length_a   1.000
_cell.length_b   1.000
_cell.length_c   1.000
_cell.angle_alpha   90.00
_cell.angle_beta   90.00
_cell.angle_gamma   90.00
#
_symmetry.space_group_name_H-M   'P 1'
#
loop_
_entity.id
_entity.type
_entity.pdbx_description
1 polymer ?
#
loop_
_entity_poly.entity_id
_entity_poly.type
_entity_poly.pdbx_seq_one_letter_code
_entity_poly.pdbx_strand_id
1 'polypeptide(L)'
;MSVGMNKILKTSGVLAIIAGIVMITFGIWGIVFTYKNVARENIITPSDASIPEKPVRGPFTLKAQADIIREHALNSTGGLTYAEMPRQIAKVDENGKTVLDDNGEPVMVSNEARNIWVTATTLTTALNLGIITYAFSGLVLLLGLISVWTGITFYSLYERKIR
;
A
#
# COMPACT_ATOMS: atom_id res chain seq x y z
N MET A 1 38.03 -4.14 -33.81
CA MET A 1 37.04 -4.67 -32.83
C MET A 1 36.20 -5.71 -33.56
N SER A 2 36.24 -6.98 -33.13
CA SER A 2 35.65 -8.14 -33.84
C SER A 2 34.18 -7.93 -34.21
N VAL A 3 33.76 -8.44 -35.38
CA VAL A 3 32.37 -8.50 -35.89
C VAL A 3 31.36 -8.93 -34.81
N GLY A 4 31.79 -9.73 -33.83
CA GLY A 4 30.98 -10.13 -32.67
C GLY A 4 30.52 -8.95 -31.81
N MET A 5 31.36 -7.93 -31.60
CA MET A 5 31.06 -6.80 -30.72
C MET A 5 29.91 -5.92 -31.24
N ASN A 6 29.84 -5.74 -32.56
CA ASN A 6 28.79 -4.93 -33.18
C ASN A 6 27.44 -5.66 -33.18
N LYS A 7 27.43 -7.00 -33.30
CA LYS A 7 26.21 -7.81 -33.13
C LYS A 7 25.69 -7.72 -31.70
N ILE A 8 26.57 -7.80 -30.70
CA ILE A 8 26.21 -7.72 -29.28
C ILE A 8 25.56 -6.37 -28.94
N LEU A 9 26.11 -5.25 -29.42
CA LEU A 9 25.55 -3.91 -29.18
C LEU A 9 24.14 -3.75 -29.77
N LYS A 10 23.90 -4.29 -30.97
CA LYS A 10 22.58 -4.22 -31.61
C LYS A 10 21.56 -5.08 -30.88
N THR A 11 21.91 -6.32 -30.53
CA THR A 11 20.98 -7.24 -29.86
C THR A 11 20.66 -6.77 -28.44
N SER A 12 21.65 -6.28 -27.69
CA SER A 12 21.43 -5.75 -26.33
C SER A 12 20.56 -4.50 -26.35
N GLY A 13 20.77 -3.59 -27.30
CA GLY A 13 19.94 -2.39 -27.45
C GLY A 13 18.48 -2.71 -27.72
N VAL A 14 18.21 -3.62 -28.68
CA VAL A 14 16.84 -4.06 -29.00
C VAL A 14 16.18 -4.76 -27.81
N LEU A 15 16.91 -5.64 -27.12
CA LEU A 15 16.38 -6.33 -25.92
C LEU A 15 16.05 -5.34 -24.80
N ALA A 16 16.90 -4.35 -24.55
CA ALA A 16 16.66 -3.33 -23.54
C ALA A 16 15.41 -2.47 -23.85
N ILE A 17 15.19 -2.14 -25.13
CA ILE A 17 13.96 -1.43 -25.56
C ILE A 17 12.73 -2.30 -25.29
N ILE A 18 12.75 -3.57 -25.71
CA ILE A 18 11.60 -4.49 -25.52
C ILE A 18 11.31 -4.66 -24.03
N ALA A 19 12.33 -4.94 -23.21
CA ALA A 19 12.18 -5.06 -21.76
C ALA A 19 11.60 -3.79 -21.13
N GLY A 20 12.07 -2.61 -21.59
CA GLY A 20 11.59 -1.33 -21.13
C GLY A 20 10.12 -1.08 -21.48
N ILE A 21 9.70 -1.38 -22.70
CA ILE A 21 8.30 -1.28 -23.13
C ILE A 21 7.42 -2.19 -22.27
N VAL A 22 7.84 -3.44 -22.06
CA VAL A 22 7.11 -4.39 -21.22
C VAL A 22 6.95 -3.85 -19.81
N MET A 23 8.03 -3.37 -19.18
CA MET A 23 7.96 -2.74 -17.85
C MET A 23 7.00 -1.55 -17.82
N ILE A 24 7.05 -0.65 -18.81
CA ILE A 24 6.13 0.49 -18.88
C ILE A 24 4.67 0.02 -18.96
N THR A 25 4.37 -0.98 -19.78
CA THR A 25 3.00 -1.49 -19.89
C THR A 25 2.50 -2.08 -18.55
N PHE A 26 3.33 -2.86 -17.86
CA PHE A 26 2.98 -3.43 -16.56
C PHE A 26 2.85 -2.37 -15.46
N GLY A 27 3.71 -1.35 -15.47
CA GLY A 27 3.65 -0.24 -14.53
C GLY A 27 2.37 0.58 -14.69
N ILE A 28 1.98 0.94 -15.92
CA ILE A 28 0.71 1.64 -16.19
C ILE A 28 -0.47 0.75 -15.77
N TRP A 29 -0.42 -0.54 -16.13
CA TRP A 29 -1.48 -1.48 -15.77
C TRP A 29 -1.64 -1.60 -14.25
N GLY A 30 -0.55 -1.69 -13.47
CA GLY A 30 -0.60 -1.77 -12.02
C GLY A 30 -1.21 -0.53 -11.36
N ILE A 31 -0.91 0.68 -11.87
CA ILE A 31 -1.53 1.94 -11.42
C ILE A 31 -3.04 1.91 -11.70
N VAL A 32 -3.44 1.57 -12.92
CA VAL A 32 -4.85 1.55 -13.33
C VAL A 32 -5.63 0.47 -12.57
N PHE A 33 -5.04 -0.70 -12.37
CA PHE A 33 -5.62 -1.80 -11.60
C PHE A 33 -5.89 -1.37 -10.16
N THR A 34 -4.89 -0.78 -9.50
CA THR A 34 -5.02 -0.29 -8.12
C THR A 34 -6.10 0.78 -8.03
N TYR A 35 -6.06 1.77 -8.94
CA TYR A 35 -7.05 2.84 -8.99
C TYR A 35 -8.48 2.31 -9.09
N LYS A 36 -8.72 1.36 -10.01
CA LYS A 36 -10.06 0.79 -10.23
C LYS A 36 -10.55 0.00 -9.01
N ASN A 37 -9.68 -0.79 -8.38
CA ASN A 37 -10.07 -1.56 -7.20
C ASN A 37 -10.41 -0.66 -6.03
N VAL A 38 -9.59 0.34 -5.74
CA VAL A 38 -9.85 1.27 -4.63
C VAL A 38 -11.07 2.15 -4.93
N ALA A 39 -11.20 2.65 -6.16
CA ALA A 39 -12.33 3.52 -6.54
C ALA A 39 -13.69 2.82 -6.45
N ARG A 40 -13.75 1.49 -6.59
CA ARG A 40 -14.98 0.71 -6.46
C ARG A 40 -15.52 0.70 -5.02
N GLU A 41 -14.64 0.81 -4.02
CA GLU A 41 -15.03 0.80 -2.61
C GLU A 41 -15.73 2.10 -2.17
N ASN A 42 -15.74 3.15 -3.00
CA ASN A 42 -16.43 4.42 -2.76
C ASN A 42 -16.14 5.04 -1.38
N ILE A 43 -14.89 4.96 -0.94
CA ILE A 43 -14.45 5.52 0.34
C ILE A 43 -14.22 7.03 0.18
N ILE A 44 -14.74 7.81 1.12
CA ILE A 44 -14.51 9.27 1.24
C ILE A 44 -13.81 9.51 2.57
N THR A 45 -12.76 10.33 2.57
CA THR A 45 -12.08 10.70 3.80
C THR A 45 -12.97 11.53 4.72
N PRO A 46 -12.91 11.30 6.04
CA PRO A 46 -13.66 12.10 7.00
C PRO A 46 -13.11 13.53 7.10
N SER A 47 -13.89 14.43 7.71
CA SER A 47 -13.57 15.87 7.81
C SER A 47 -12.35 16.19 8.68
N ASP A 48 -11.97 15.28 9.57
CA ASP A 48 -10.83 15.36 10.48
C ASP A 48 -9.56 14.72 9.92
N ALA A 49 -9.62 14.12 8.71
CA ALA A 49 -8.43 13.61 8.05
C ALA A 49 -7.53 14.74 7.51
N SER A 50 -6.24 14.46 7.37
CA SER A 50 -5.27 15.40 6.77
C SER A 50 -5.65 15.85 5.35
N ILE A 51 -6.40 15.03 4.60
CA ILE A 51 -7.02 15.40 3.32
C ILE A 51 -8.52 15.17 3.48
N PRO A 52 -9.30 16.21 3.84
CA PRO A 52 -10.71 16.04 4.19
C PRO A 52 -11.62 15.96 2.96
N GLU A 53 -12.70 15.18 3.07
CA GLU A 53 -13.81 15.11 2.12
C GLU A 53 -13.40 14.81 0.66
N LYS A 54 -12.37 13.96 0.49
CA LYS A 54 -11.89 13.53 -0.84
C LYS A 54 -12.11 12.04 -1.06
N PRO A 55 -12.41 11.63 -2.30
CA PRO A 55 -12.48 10.21 -2.63
C PRO A 55 -11.10 9.56 -2.50
N VAL A 56 -11.04 8.45 -1.78
CA VAL A 56 -9.81 7.68 -1.59
C VAL A 56 -9.51 6.93 -2.88
N ARG A 57 -8.58 7.46 -3.68
CA ARG A 57 -8.23 6.85 -4.99
C ARG A 57 -6.73 6.87 -5.27
N GLY A 58 -6.01 7.86 -4.75
CA GLY A 58 -4.57 8.01 -4.92
C GLY A 58 -3.77 7.66 -3.67
N PRO A 59 -2.44 7.58 -3.79
CA PRO A 59 -1.54 7.23 -2.68
C PRO A 59 -1.66 8.19 -1.49
N PHE A 60 -1.78 9.50 -1.72
CA PHE A 60 -1.92 10.47 -0.64
C PHE A 60 -3.26 10.36 0.09
N THR A 61 -4.36 10.17 -0.65
CA THR A 61 -5.69 9.97 -0.04
C THR A 61 -5.79 8.62 0.68
N LEU A 62 -5.14 7.57 0.16
CA LEU A 62 -5.02 6.27 0.84
C LEU A 62 -4.29 6.43 2.17
N LYS A 63 -3.19 7.18 2.18
CA LYS A 63 -2.42 7.44 3.39
C LYS A 63 -3.23 8.25 4.41
N ALA A 64 -3.88 9.34 3.97
CA ALA A 64 -4.74 10.14 4.84
C ALA A 64 -5.85 9.29 5.49
N GLN A 65 -6.47 8.38 4.72
CA GLN A 65 -7.47 7.45 5.24
C GLN A 65 -6.87 6.42 6.23
N ALA A 66 -5.69 5.88 5.95
CA ALA A 66 -5.05 4.92 6.83
C ALA A 66 -4.64 5.55 8.17
N ASP A 67 -4.11 6.78 8.11
CA ASP A 67 -3.67 7.54 9.28
C ASP A 67 -4.87 7.88 10.19
N ILE A 68 -5.98 8.36 9.62
CA ILE A 68 -7.16 8.71 10.44
C ILE A 68 -7.86 7.49 11.04
N ILE A 69 -7.89 6.34 10.35
CA ILE A 69 -8.41 5.08 10.93
C ILE A 69 -7.58 4.70 12.16
N ARG A 70 -6.26 4.84 12.09
CA ARG A 70 -5.38 4.53 13.22
C ARG A 70 -5.62 5.47 14.39
N GLU A 71 -5.81 6.76 14.11
CA GLU A 71 -6.12 7.77 15.13
C GLU A 71 -7.45 7.46 15.83
N HIS A 72 -8.52 7.20 15.08
CA HIS A 72 -9.82 6.80 15.64
C HIS A 72 -9.73 5.50 16.44
N ALA A 73 -8.95 4.53 15.99
CA ALA A 73 -8.72 3.29 16.71
C ALA A 73 -8.03 3.55 18.07
N LEU A 74 -6.96 4.35 18.08
CA LEU A 74 -6.26 4.75 19.31
C LEU A 74 -7.19 5.50 20.26
N ASN A 75 -7.95 6.48 19.75
CA ASN A 75 -8.88 7.25 20.57
C ASN A 75 -9.98 6.36 21.17
N SER A 76 -10.48 5.39 20.39
CA SER A 76 -11.52 4.45 20.84
C SER A 76 -11.00 3.45 21.88
N THR A 77 -9.71 3.16 21.91
CA THR A 77 -9.09 2.22 22.86
C THR A 77 -8.29 2.89 23.98
N GLY A 78 -8.52 4.19 24.21
CA GLY A 78 -7.87 4.93 25.30
C GLY A 78 -6.36 5.11 25.10
N GLY A 79 -5.90 5.18 23.85
CA GLY A 79 -4.49 5.32 23.49
C GLY A 79 -3.70 4.01 23.51
N LEU A 80 -4.32 2.88 23.87
CA LEU A 80 -3.67 1.58 23.93
C LEU A 80 -3.68 0.88 22.58
N THR A 81 -2.56 0.30 22.18
CA THR A 81 -2.46 -0.58 21.02
C THR A 81 -2.95 -2.00 21.33
N TYR A 82 -3.14 -2.80 20.29
CA TYR A 82 -3.63 -4.19 20.42
C TYR A 82 -2.84 -5.06 21.41
N ALA A 83 -1.52 -4.84 21.50
CA ALA A 83 -0.63 -5.59 22.40
C ALA A 83 -0.63 -5.07 23.84
N GLU A 84 -0.98 -3.79 24.04
CA GLU A 84 -1.05 -3.15 25.35
C GLU A 84 -2.38 -3.42 26.05
N MET A 85 -3.40 -3.89 25.32
CA MET A 85 -4.68 -4.26 25.89
C MET A 85 -4.70 -5.70 26.42
N PRO A 86 -5.25 -5.94 27.62
CA PRO A 86 -5.41 -7.28 28.16
C PRO A 86 -6.39 -8.08 27.32
N ARG A 87 -6.16 -9.39 27.20
CA ARG A 87 -7.03 -10.30 26.43
C ARG A 87 -8.41 -10.45 27.05
N GLN A 88 -8.49 -10.37 28.36
CA GLN A 88 -9.73 -10.46 29.13
C GLN A 88 -9.84 -9.24 30.03
N ILE A 89 -11.07 -8.77 30.20
CA ILE A 89 -11.44 -7.68 31.11
C ILE A 89 -12.57 -8.18 32.01
N ALA A 90 -12.67 -7.63 33.21
CA ALA A 90 -13.79 -7.91 34.09
C ALA A 90 -15.09 -7.51 33.38
N LYS A 91 -16.10 -8.38 33.42
CA LYS A 91 -17.43 -8.10 32.87
C LYS A 91 -18.03 -6.97 33.67
N VAL A 92 -18.54 -5.97 32.98
CA VAL A 92 -19.17 -4.80 33.59
C VAL A 92 -20.67 -4.86 33.32
N ASP A 93 -21.50 -4.55 34.33
CA ASP A 93 -22.96 -4.45 34.19
C ASP A 93 -23.38 -3.11 33.54
N GLU A 94 -24.68 -2.92 33.31
CA GLU A 94 -25.24 -1.68 32.73
C GLU A 94 -24.94 -0.41 33.56
N ASN A 95 -24.49 -0.57 34.80
CA ASN A 95 -24.16 0.52 35.73
C ASN A 95 -22.66 0.76 35.88
N GLY A 96 -21.81 0.09 35.09
CA GLY A 96 -20.36 0.29 35.17
C GLY A 96 -19.67 -0.50 36.28
N LYS A 97 -20.34 -1.44 36.95
CA LYS A 97 -19.79 -2.23 38.07
C LYS A 97 -19.37 -3.63 37.60
N THR A 98 -18.25 -4.12 38.14
CA THR A 98 -17.75 -5.47 37.81
C THR A 98 -18.71 -6.55 38.31
N VAL A 99 -19.17 -7.40 37.41
CA VAL A 99 -19.97 -8.59 37.73
C VAL A 99 -19.05 -9.60 38.41
N LEU A 100 -19.39 -9.95 39.64
CA LEU A 100 -18.69 -10.97 40.43
C LEU A 100 -19.36 -12.33 40.23
N ASP A 101 -18.58 -13.40 40.25
CA ASP A 101 -19.07 -14.77 40.25
C ASP A 101 -19.54 -15.21 41.65
N ASP A 102 -20.00 -16.46 41.76
CA ASP A 102 -20.53 -17.04 43.00
C ASP A 102 -19.48 -17.11 44.14
N ASN A 103 -18.18 -16.94 43.82
CA ASN A 103 -17.06 -16.93 44.77
C ASN A 103 -16.59 -15.50 45.11
N GLY A 104 -17.20 -14.47 44.51
CA GLY A 104 -16.82 -13.06 44.71
C GLY A 104 -15.66 -12.59 43.82
N GLU A 105 -15.25 -13.36 42.82
CA GLU A 105 -14.21 -12.98 41.86
C GLU A 105 -14.81 -12.31 40.62
N PRO A 106 -14.13 -11.34 39.96
CA PRO A 106 -14.65 -10.72 38.74
C PRO A 106 -14.78 -11.74 37.60
N VAL A 107 -15.98 -11.84 37.01
CA VAL A 107 -16.18 -12.67 35.82
C VAL A 107 -15.40 -12.07 34.66
N MET A 108 -14.35 -12.73 34.22
CA MET A 108 -13.51 -12.27 33.11
C MET A 108 -14.17 -12.61 31.77
N VAL A 109 -14.35 -11.61 30.91
CA VAL A 109 -14.85 -11.75 29.53
C VAL A 109 -13.80 -11.33 28.52
N SER A 110 -13.97 -11.74 27.26
CA SER A 110 -13.11 -11.30 26.16
C SER A 110 -13.12 -9.78 26.03
N ASN A 111 -11.94 -9.20 25.81
CA ASN A 111 -11.83 -7.78 25.55
C ASN A 111 -12.22 -7.46 24.10
N GLU A 112 -13.49 -7.08 23.91
CA GLU A 112 -14.05 -6.73 22.60
C GLU A 112 -13.40 -5.48 21.98
N ALA A 113 -12.77 -4.59 22.77
CA ALA A 113 -12.04 -3.43 22.24
C ALA A 113 -10.84 -3.84 21.37
N ARG A 114 -10.33 -5.06 21.56
CA ARG A 114 -9.29 -5.62 20.68
C ARG A 114 -9.79 -5.82 19.25
N ASN A 115 -11.09 -6.02 19.03
CA ASN A 115 -11.67 -6.18 17.70
C ASN A 115 -11.66 -4.89 16.88
N ILE A 116 -11.70 -3.73 17.53
CA ILE A 116 -11.53 -2.42 16.87
C ILE A 116 -10.15 -2.37 16.21
N TRP A 117 -9.10 -2.76 16.92
CA TRP A 117 -7.74 -2.82 16.38
C TRP A 117 -7.56 -3.87 15.29
N VAL A 118 -8.16 -5.05 15.43
CA VAL A 118 -8.13 -6.07 14.38
C VAL A 118 -8.73 -5.50 13.10
N THR A 119 -9.93 -4.91 13.19
CA THR A 119 -10.62 -4.30 12.04
C THR A 119 -9.83 -3.15 11.44
N ALA A 120 -9.36 -2.22 12.27
CA ALA A 120 -8.54 -1.09 11.85
C ALA A 120 -7.26 -1.56 11.14
N THR A 121 -6.59 -2.59 11.68
CA THR A 121 -5.39 -3.16 11.07
C THR A 121 -5.70 -3.81 9.72
N THR A 122 -6.82 -4.53 9.59
CA THR A 122 -7.25 -5.12 8.32
C THR A 122 -7.46 -4.03 7.25
N LEU A 123 -8.19 -2.97 7.56
CA LEU A 123 -8.44 -1.87 6.63
C LEU A 123 -7.15 -1.13 6.28
N THR A 124 -6.36 -0.73 7.28
CA THR A 124 -5.11 0.00 7.06
C THR A 124 -4.08 -0.83 6.30
N THR A 125 -4.05 -2.15 6.49
CA THR A 125 -3.19 -3.04 5.70
C THR A 125 -3.58 -3.01 4.21
N ALA A 126 -4.87 -3.08 3.91
CA ALA A 126 -5.34 -3.00 2.52
C ALA A 126 -5.01 -1.63 1.88
N LEU A 127 -5.20 -0.54 2.62
CA LEU A 127 -4.85 0.82 2.16
C LEU A 127 -3.35 0.96 1.93
N ASN A 128 -2.51 0.49 2.86
CA ASN A 128 -1.05 0.52 2.76
C ASN A 128 -0.54 -0.34 1.61
N LEU A 129 -1.15 -1.51 1.37
CA LEU A 129 -0.82 -2.33 0.20
C LEU A 129 -1.14 -1.61 -1.11
N GLY A 130 -2.22 -0.83 -1.16
CA GLY A 130 -2.53 0.06 -2.28
C GLY A 130 -1.43 1.12 -2.50
N ILE A 131 -0.95 1.75 -1.43
CA ILE A 131 0.18 2.71 -1.49
C ILE A 131 1.44 2.03 -2.03
N ILE A 132 1.79 0.86 -1.51
CA ILE A 132 2.95 0.08 -1.96
C ILE A 132 2.80 -0.28 -3.44
N THR A 133 1.60 -0.65 -3.89
CA THR A 133 1.36 -0.99 -5.30
C THR A 133 1.57 0.23 -6.20
N TYR A 134 1.09 1.41 -5.82
CA TYR A 134 1.38 2.65 -6.57
C TYR A 134 2.88 2.97 -6.62
N ALA A 135 3.58 2.87 -5.48
CA ALA A 135 5.01 3.12 -5.41
C ALA A 135 5.81 2.13 -6.28
N PHE A 136 5.46 0.84 -6.19
CA PHE A 136 6.09 -0.22 -6.97
C PHE A 136 5.83 -0.04 -8.47
N SER A 137 4.59 0.22 -8.88
CA SER A 137 4.26 0.49 -10.28
C SER A 137 4.96 1.75 -10.81
N GLY A 138 5.09 2.80 -9.99
CA GLY A 138 5.86 3.99 -10.33
C GLY A 138 7.36 3.70 -10.54
N LEU A 139 7.95 2.86 -9.69
CA LEU A 139 9.34 2.41 -9.86
C LEU A 139 9.51 1.59 -11.14
N VAL A 140 8.60 0.65 -11.40
CA VAL A 140 8.63 -0.18 -12.62
C VAL A 140 8.52 0.70 -13.88
N LEU A 141 7.68 1.74 -13.86
CA LEU A 141 7.60 2.71 -14.95
C LEU A 141 8.93 3.44 -15.17
N LEU A 142 9.52 3.95 -14.09
CA LEU A 142 10.78 4.67 -14.14
C LEU A 142 11.91 3.78 -14.70
N LEU A 143 12.03 2.55 -14.21
CA LEU A 143 13.03 1.59 -14.71
C LEU A 143 12.77 1.24 -16.17
N GLY A 144 11.52 1.10 -16.58
CA GLY A 144 11.15 0.88 -17.97
C GLY A 144 11.60 2.03 -18.89
N LEU A 145 11.40 3.29 -18.47
CA LEU A 145 11.89 4.47 -19.20
C LEU A 145 13.42 4.49 -19.30
N ILE A 146 14.13 4.17 -18.23
CA ILE A 146 15.60 4.07 -18.24
C ILE A 146 16.08 2.95 -19.18
N SER A 147 15.39 1.81 -19.20
CA SER A 147 15.71 0.69 -20.09
C SER A 147 15.50 1.06 -21.56
N VAL A 148 14.42 1.78 -21.89
CA VAL A 148 14.21 2.30 -23.25
C VAL A 148 15.30 3.31 -23.63
N TRP A 149 15.62 4.24 -22.74
CA TRP A 149 16.70 5.22 -22.97
C TRP A 149 18.03 4.53 -23.26
N THR A 150 18.44 3.58 -22.41
CA THR A 150 19.71 2.85 -22.56
C THR A 150 19.72 1.98 -23.83
N GLY A 151 18.58 1.41 -24.21
CA GLY A 151 18.44 0.69 -25.46
C GLY A 151 18.60 1.59 -26.70
N ILE A 152 18.04 2.81 -26.66
CA ILE A 152 18.20 3.81 -27.74
C ILE A 152 19.67 4.26 -27.85
N THR A 153 20.36 4.47 -26.72
CA THR A 153 21.78 4.88 -26.76
C THR A 153 22.66 3.79 -27.37
N PHE A 154 22.46 2.52 -27.02
CA PHE A 154 23.20 1.40 -27.64
C PHE A 154 22.89 1.25 -29.13
N TYR A 155 21.63 1.43 -29.54
CA TYR A 155 21.25 1.42 -30.94
C TYR A 155 21.91 2.56 -31.74
N SER A 156 21.92 3.78 -31.18
CA SER A 156 22.55 4.95 -31.82
C SER A 156 24.07 4.80 -31.94
N LEU A 157 24.72 4.22 -30.93
CA LEU A 157 26.17 3.93 -30.97
C LEU A 157 26.52 2.89 -32.03
N TYR A 158 25.66 1.90 -32.27
CA TYR A 158 25.82 0.93 -33.36
C TYR A 158 25.74 1.62 -34.73
N GLU A 159 24.75 2.50 -34.94
CA GLU A 159 24.53 3.18 -36.21
C GLU A 159 25.68 4.13 -36.57
N ARG A 160 26.20 4.89 -35.59
CA ARG A 160 27.38 5.76 -35.77
C ARG A 160 28.67 5.02 -36.10
N LYS A 161 28.77 3.73 -35.79
CA LYS A 161 29.96 2.91 -36.03
C LYS A 161 29.95 2.19 -37.38
N ILE A 162 28.78 2.10 -38.02
CA ILE A 162 28.61 1.53 -39.36
C ILE A 162 28.78 2.59 -40.45
N ARG A 163 28.49 3.85 -40.12
CA ARG A 163 28.73 5.01 -41.00
C ARG A 163 30.20 5.42 -40.97
#